data_AF-A0AAD6L4J8-F1
#
_entry.id   AF-A0AAD6L4J8-F1
#
_cell.length_a   1.000
_cell.length_b   1.000
_cell.length_c   1.000
_cell.angle_alpha   90.00
_cell.angle_beta   90.00
_cell.angle_gamma   90.00
#
_symmetry.space_group_name_H-M   'P 1'
#
loop_
_entity.id
_entity.type
_entity.pdbx_description
1 polymer ?
#
loop_
_entity_poly.entity_id
_entity_poly.type
_entity_poly.pdbx_seq_one_letter_code
_entity_poly.pdbx_strand_id
1 'polypeptide(L)'
;MEIVGSMASTVVELLFHPIKRSVSPVFNYSRNVKSLETHMEELSDKKTRVLHYVEEATNKTEVIHDDVEKWLASVDDITEKADRVLEDKDKAKKRCFMGLFPNLMTRYRVSTEIKSIDEEAVKISLNRDKFDRVSYLPARRG
;
A
#
# COMPACT_ATOMS: atom_id res chain seq x y z
N MET A 1 31.95 -29.77 39.55
CA MET A 1 32.53 -30.38 38.33
C MET A 1 31.93 -31.78 38.23
N GLU A 2 31.24 -32.23 37.18
CA GLU A 2 31.06 -31.71 35.82
C GLU A 2 29.68 -32.14 35.25
N ILE A 3 28.99 -31.17 34.65
CA ILE A 3 28.21 -31.17 33.41
C ILE A 3 27.48 -32.46 33.01
N VAL A 4 26.18 -32.50 33.31
CA VAL A 4 25.17 -33.30 32.60
C VAL A 4 25.08 -32.74 31.17
N GLY A 5 25.52 -33.53 30.19
CA GLY A 5 25.55 -33.14 28.79
C GLY A 5 24.81 -34.10 27.88
N SER A 6 23.92 -33.54 27.06
CA SER A 6 23.52 -34.05 25.75
C SER A 6 22.34 -35.03 25.65
N MET A 7 21.12 -34.50 25.81
CA MET A 7 19.95 -34.97 25.04
C MET A 7 19.13 -33.83 24.41
N ALA A 8 19.55 -32.57 24.58
CA ALA A 8 18.77 -31.42 24.14
C ALA A 8 18.95 -31.06 22.65
N SER A 9 19.95 -31.61 21.96
CA SER A 9 20.32 -31.12 20.61
C SER A 9 19.49 -31.73 19.48
N THR A 10 18.85 -32.89 19.67
CA THR A 10 18.16 -33.60 18.56
C THR A 10 16.68 -33.25 18.44
N VAL A 11 16.04 -32.81 19.53
CA VAL A 11 14.60 -32.47 19.52
C VAL A 11 14.35 -31.12 18.84
N VAL A 12 15.35 -30.23 18.85
CA VAL A 12 15.25 -28.88 18.28
C VAL A 12 15.09 -28.96 16.76
N GLU A 13 15.90 -29.76 16.04
CA GLU A 13 15.86 -29.78 14.57
C GLU A 13 14.59 -30.41 13.96
N LEU A 14 13.90 -31.31 14.69
CA LEU A 14 12.66 -31.95 14.23
C LEU A 14 11.41 -31.06 14.41
N LEU A 15 11.45 -30.09 15.32
CA LEU A 15 10.31 -29.19 15.59
C LEU A 15 10.23 -27.98 14.65
N PHE A 16 11.33 -27.62 13.97
CA PHE A 16 11.34 -26.46 13.06
C PHE A 16 11.03 -26.80 11.60
N HIS A 17 11.04 -28.06 11.20
CA HIS A 17 10.75 -28.47 9.83
C HIS A 17 9.27 -28.26 9.39
N PRO A 18 8.24 -28.38 10.27
CA PRO A 18 6.87 -28.09 9.88
C PRO A 18 6.54 -26.59 9.86
N ILE A 19 7.30 -25.75 10.58
CA ILE A 19 7.01 -24.32 10.74
C ILE A 19 7.21 -23.54 9.42
N LYS A 20 8.02 -24.07 8.49
CA LYS A 20 8.15 -23.47 7.16
C LYS A 20 6.90 -23.60 6.28
N ARG A 21 5.95 -24.47 6.60
CA ARG A 21 4.74 -24.68 5.78
C ARG A 21 3.45 -24.08 6.36
N SER A 22 3.51 -23.58 7.60
CA SER A 22 2.45 -22.84 8.27
C SER A 22 2.92 -21.44 8.68
N VAL A 23 3.70 -20.78 7.82
CA VAL A 23 3.98 -19.34 7.88
C VAL A 23 2.72 -18.55 7.49
N SER A 24 1.83 -18.59 8.47
CA SER A 24 0.57 -17.92 8.67
C SER A 24 0.62 -16.44 8.24
N PRO A 25 -0.52 -15.83 7.83
CA PRO A 25 -0.79 -14.45 7.39
C PRO A 25 0.22 -13.31 7.61
N VAL A 26 1.10 -13.38 8.61
CA VAL A 26 2.26 -12.50 8.83
C VAL A 26 3.23 -12.46 7.63
N PHE A 27 3.47 -13.57 6.93
CA PHE A 27 4.31 -13.55 5.71
C PHE A 27 3.61 -12.92 4.51
N ASN A 28 2.28 -13.05 4.41
CA ASN A 28 1.48 -12.31 3.44
C ASN A 28 1.41 -10.83 3.81
N TYR A 29 1.32 -10.50 5.09
CA TYR A 29 1.26 -9.12 5.57
C TYR A 29 2.47 -8.28 5.14
N SER A 30 3.70 -8.80 5.35
CA SER A 30 4.92 -8.09 4.93
C SER A 30 4.98 -7.90 3.41
N ARG A 31 4.55 -8.91 2.63
CA ARG A 31 4.46 -8.80 1.17
C ARG A 31 3.40 -7.80 0.72
N ASN A 32 2.22 -7.80 1.36
CA ASN A 32 1.12 -6.88 1.05
C ASN A 32 1.51 -5.42 1.36
N VAL A 33 2.20 -5.18 2.48
CA VAL A 33 2.73 -3.85 2.82
C VAL A 33 3.69 -3.37 1.73
N LYS A 34 4.66 -4.20 1.31
CA LYS A 34 5.60 -3.84 0.25
C LYS A 34 4.90 -3.60 -1.09
N SER A 35 3.91 -4.42 -1.43
CA SER A 35 3.10 -4.24 -2.65
C SER A 35 2.39 -2.88 -2.63
N LEU A 36 1.74 -2.55 -1.51
CA LEU A 36 1.06 -1.27 -1.34
C LEU A 36 2.03 -0.10 -1.43
N GLU A 37 3.19 -0.18 -0.77
CA GLU A 37 4.24 0.86 -0.85
C GLU A 37 4.68 1.08 -2.31
N THR A 38 4.95 0.00 -3.07
CA THR A 38 5.32 0.09 -4.49
C THR A 38 4.20 0.69 -5.35
N HIS A 39 2.96 0.24 -5.22
CA HIS A 39 1.86 0.79 -6.01
C HIS A 39 1.54 2.24 -5.65
N MET A 40 1.72 2.65 -4.39
CA MET A 40 1.56 4.06 -3.97
C MET A 40 2.67 4.94 -4.53
N GLU A 41 3.92 4.46 -4.58
CA GLU A 41 5.02 5.16 -5.23
C GLU A 41 4.74 5.36 -6.72
N GLU A 42 4.34 4.30 -7.43
CA GLU A 42 3.94 4.40 -8.84
C GLU A 42 2.76 5.36 -9.06
N LEU A 43 1.77 5.35 -8.16
CA LEU A 43 0.61 6.24 -8.26
C LEU A 43 1.00 7.70 -8.02
N SER A 44 1.94 7.96 -7.10
CA SER A 44 2.52 9.28 -6.84
C SER A 44 3.27 9.82 -8.05
N ASP A 45 4.11 9.01 -8.68
CA ASP A 45 4.81 9.38 -9.92
C ASP A 45 3.83 9.70 -11.05
N LYS A 46 2.77 8.88 -11.17
CA LYS A 46 1.70 9.11 -12.15
C LYS A 46 0.96 10.42 -11.88
N LYS A 47 0.62 10.71 -10.61
CA LYS A 47 -0.03 11.96 -10.19
C LYS A 47 0.83 13.16 -10.54
N THR A 48 2.13 13.11 -10.21
CA THR A 48 3.10 14.17 -10.52
C THR A 48 3.11 14.50 -12.02
N ARG A 49 3.15 13.48 -12.87
CA ARG A 49 3.06 13.68 -14.33
C ARG A 49 1.75 14.33 -14.78
N VAL A 50 0.61 13.91 -14.21
CA VAL A 50 -0.70 14.51 -14.56
C VAL A 50 -0.77 15.97 -14.13
N LEU A 51 -0.27 16.31 -12.94
CA LEU A 51 -0.20 17.69 -12.47
C LEU A 51 0.65 18.58 -13.39
N HIS A 52 1.76 18.09 -13.93
CA HIS A 52 2.52 18.82 -14.95
C HIS A 52 1.71 19.12 -16.21
N TYR A 53 0.92 18.16 -16.71
CA TYR A 53 0.06 18.41 -17.86
C TYR A 53 -1.07 19.40 -17.54
N VAL A 54 -1.62 19.34 -16.33
CA VAL A 54 -2.62 20.30 -15.85
C VAL A 54 -2.05 21.71 -15.76
N GLU A 55 -0.82 21.85 -15.26
CA GLU A 55 -0.10 23.13 -15.22
C GLU A 55 0.13 23.68 -16.63
N GLU A 56 0.60 22.84 -17.56
CA GLU A 56 0.81 23.24 -18.96
C GLU A 56 -0.49 23.69 -19.63
N ALA A 57 -1.58 22.95 -19.44
CA ALA A 57 -2.90 23.29 -19.96
C ALA A 57 -3.44 24.60 -19.37
N THR A 58 -3.25 24.80 -18.06
CA THR A 58 -3.62 26.04 -17.36
C THR A 58 -2.86 27.23 -17.93
N ASN A 59 -1.55 27.08 -18.18
CA ASN A 59 -0.72 28.11 -18.81
C ASN A 59 -1.19 28.44 -20.24
N LYS A 60 -1.79 27.47 -20.94
CA LYS A 60 -2.42 27.67 -22.26
C LYS A 60 -3.87 28.17 -22.18
N THR A 61 -4.38 28.43 -20.98
CA THR A 61 -5.78 28.83 -20.74
C THR A 61 -6.79 27.80 -21.27
N GLU A 62 -6.38 26.53 -21.29
CA GLU A 62 -7.24 25.41 -21.63
C GLU A 62 -8.08 24.97 -20.44
N VAL A 63 -9.21 24.32 -20.71
CA VAL A 63 -10.09 23.77 -19.67
C VAL A 63 -9.65 22.34 -19.40
N ILE A 64 -9.45 22.00 -18.13
CA ILE A 64 -9.12 20.64 -17.69
C ILE A 64 -10.37 19.78 -17.76
N HIS A 65 -10.22 18.51 -18.15
CA HIS A 65 -11.34 17.58 -18.14
C HIS A 65 -11.74 17.20 -16.71
N ASP A 66 -13.06 17.15 -16.43
CA ASP A 66 -13.61 16.75 -15.13
C ASP A 66 -13.13 15.36 -14.64
N ASP A 67 -12.84 14.45 -15.57
CA ASP A 67 -12.34 13.11 -15.23
C ASP A 67 -10.90 13.12 -14.72
N VAL A 68 -10.07 14.08 -15.16
CA VAL A 68 -8.74 14.34 -14.61
C VAL A 68 -8.86 14.82 -13.16
N GLU A 69 -9.76 15.77 -12.89
CA GLU A 69 -9.98 16.28 -11.52
C GLU A 69 -10.49 15.18 -10.58
N LYS A 70 -11.47 14.38 -11.04
CA LYS A 70 -11.99 13.24 -10.28
C LYS A 70 -10.93 12.18 -10.02
N TRP A 71 -10.05 11.95 -10.99
CA TRP A 71 -8.95 11.01 -10.84
C TRP A 71 -7.94 11.52 -9.79
N LEU A 72 -7.55 12.80 -9.85
CA LEU A 72 -6.67 13.41 -8.84
C LEU A 72 -7.25 13.30 -7.43
N ALA A 73 -8.55 13.60 -7.26
CA ALA A 73 -9.23 13.46 -5.98
C ALA A 73 -9.26 12.00 -5.48
N SER A 74 -9.45 11.04 -6.38
CA SER A 74 -9.38 9.61 -6.04
C SER A 74 -7.98 9.18 -5.59
N VAL A 75 -6.93 9.74 -6.21
CA VAL A 75 -5.55 9.50 -5.79
C VAL A 75 -5.30 10.08 -4.39
N ASP A 76 -5.79 11.29 -4.10
CA ASP A 76 -5.64 11.90 -2.78
C ASP A 76 -6.32 11.07 -1.68
N ASP A 77 -7.55 10.61 -1.92
CA ASP A 77 -8.30 9.78 -0.98
C ASP A 77 -7.62 8.44 -0.69
N ILE A 78 -7.09 7.76 -1.73
CA ILE A 78 -6.41 6.48 -1.52
C ILE A 78 -5.05 6.64 -0.84
N THR A 79 -4.34 7.75 -1.09
CA THR A 79 -3.10 8.09 -0.37
C THR A 79 -3.38 8.32 1.12
N GLU A 80 -4.41 9.08 1.48
CA GLU A 80 -4.79 9.30 2.88
C GLU A 80 -5.16 7.98 3.58
N LYS A 81 -5.93 7.11 2.91
CA LYS A 81 -6.27 5.78 3.42
C LYS A 81 -5.03 4.92 3.65
N ALA A 82 -4.09 4.92 2.71
CA ALA A 82 -2.84 4.16 2.82
C ALA A 82 -1.99 4.65 4.01
N ASP A 83 -1.81 5.96 4.15
CA ASP A 83 -1.06 6.58 5.25
C ASP A 83 -1.66 6.23 6.61
N ARG A 84 -2.99 6.33 6.76
CA ARG A 84 -3.69 5.99 8.01
C ARG A 84 -3.45 4.54 8.42
N VAL A 85 -3.55 3.61 7.47
CA VAL A 85 -3.38 2.18 7.73
C VAL A 85 -1.93 1.82 8.05
N LEU A 86 -0.96 2.49 7.43
CA LEU A 86 0.46 2.33 7.72
C LEU A 86 0.86 2.94 9.07
N GLU A 87 0.30 4.09 9.45
CA GLU A 87 0.49 4.69 10.77
C GLU A 87 -0.08 3.82 11.90
N ASP A 88 -1.29 3.30 11.72
CA ASP A 88 -1.95 2.43 12.70
C ASP A 88 -1.17 1.12 12.88
N LYS A 89 -0.53 0.63 11.81
CA LYS A 89 0.47 -0.45 11.88
C LYS A 89 1.64 -0.08 12.79
N ASP A 90 2.25 1.09 12.62
CA ASP A 90 3.44 1.47 13.39
C ASP A 90 3.10 1.64 14.87
N LYS A 91 1.92 2.20 15.17
CA LYS A 91 1.35 2.29 16.52
C LYS A 91 1.08 0.89 17.10
N ALA A 92 0.48 -0.03 16.34
CA ALA A 92 0.20 -1.40 16.78
C ALA A 92 1.48 -2.23 16.99
N LYS A 93 2.49 -2.04 16.13
CA LYS A 93 3.81 -2.67 16.26
C LYS A 93 4.50 -2.25 17.55
N LYS A 94 4.50 -0.95 17.88
CA LYS A 94 5.05 -0.41 19.14
C LYS A 94 4.37 -1.01 20.39
N ARG A 95 3.03 -1.16 20.38
CA ARG A 95 2.27 -1.76 21.51
C ARG A 95 2.55 -3.26 21.71
N CYS A 96 2.86 -3.99 20.64
CA CYS A 96 3.05 -5.45 20.67
C CYS A 96 4.37 -5.89 21.34
N PHE A 97 5.33 -4.99 21.56
CA PHE A 97 6.58 -5.28 22.27
C PHE A 97 6.41 -5.36 23.80
N MET A 98 5.21 -5.09 24.34
CA MET A 98 4.94 -5.02 25.79
C MET A 98 4.44 -6.35 26.41
N GLY A 99 4.76 -7.49 25.80
CA GLY A 99 4.61 -8.83 26.41
C GLY A 99 3.23 -9.49 26.24
N LEU A 100 3.25 -10.79 25.93
CA LEU A 100 2.13 -11.75 25.82
C LEU A 100 1.36 -11.77 24.47
N PHE A 101 1.85 -12.61 23.55
CA PHE A 101 1.20 -13.24 22.38
C PHE A 101 0.39 -12.38 21.37
N PRO A 102 0.51 -12.67 20.06
CA PRO A 102 0.37 -11.67 19.02
C PRO A 102 -1.08 -11.47 18.59
N ASN A 103 -1.37 -10.20 18.29
CA ASN A 103 -2.61 -9.66 17.79
C ASN A 103 -2.98 -10.17 16.36
N LEU A 104 -3.09 -11.49 16.17
CA LEU A 104 -3.29 -12.15 14.87
C LEU A 104 -4.55 -11.67 14.17
N MET A 105 -5.65 -11.47 14.92
CA MET A 105 -6.91 -10.96 14.38
C MET A 105 -6.78 -9.52 13.88
N THR A 106 -6.06 -8.66 14.61
CA THR A 106 -5.77 -7.29 14.13
C THR A 106 -4.82 -7.30 12.95
N ARG A 107 -3.77 -8.14 12.96
CA ARG A 107 -2.88 -8.28 11.78
C ARG A 107 -3.65 -8.77 10.57
N TYR A 108 -4.58 -9.71 10.74
CA TYR A 108 -5.45 -10.19 9.68
C TYR A 108 -6.34 -9.05 9.15
N ARG A 109 -7.02 -8.30 10.03
CA ARG A 109 -7.83 -7.14 9.64
C ARG A 109 -7.04 -6.11 8.85
N VAL A 110 -5.87 -5.69 9.37
CA VAL A 110 -4.99 -4.72 8.70
C VAL A 110 -4.46 -5.29 7.38
N SER A 111 -4.10 -6.58 7.32
CA SER A 111 -3.65 -7.22 6.08
C SER A 111 -4.71 -7.21 4.98
N THR A 112 -5.98 -7.37 5.35
CA THR A 112 -7.13 -7.32 4.43
C THR A 112 -7.40 -5.89 3.98
N GLU A 113 -7.30 -4.92 4.89
CA GLU A 113 -7.46 -3.49 4.58
C GLU A 113 -6.36 -3.01 3.61
N ILE A 114 -5.09 -3.34 3.89
CA ILE A 114 -3.96 -3.08 2.98
C ILE A 114 -4.21 -3.69 1.60
N LYS A 115 -4.66 -4.94 1.54
CA LYS A 115 -4.94 -5.61 0.26
C LYS A 115 -6.06 -4.91 -0.51
N SER A 116 -7.11 -4.46 0.18
CA SER A 116 -8.21 -3.72 -0.46
C SER A 116 -7.73 -2.38 -1.03
N ILE A 117 -6.90 -1.64 -0.26
CA ILE A 117 -6.32 -0.37 -0.70
C ILE A 117 -5.40 -0.60 -1.90
N ASP A 118 -4.58 -1.67 -1.87
CA ASP A 118 -3.70 -2.08 -2.97
C ASP A 118 -4.49 -2.37 -4.26
N GLU A 119 -5.59 -3.14 -4.16
CA GLU A 119 -6.48 -3.43 -5.29
C GLU A 119 -7.16 -2.17 -5.85
N GLU A 120 -7.54 -1.22 -4.98
CA GLU A 120 -8.13 0.06 -5.39
C GLU A 120 -7.09 0.97 -6.06
N ALA A 121 -5.88 1.05 -5.51
CA ALA A 121 -4.76 1.76 -6.10
C ALA A 121 -4.43 1.25 -7.51
N VAL A 122 -4.38 -0.07 -7.69
CA VAL A 122 -4.18 -0.70 -9.02
C VAL A 122 -5.30 -0.27 -9.97
N LYS A 123 -6.57 -0.31 -9.56
CA LYS A 123 -7.70 0.13 -10.40
C LYS A 123 -7.62 1.59 -10.80
N ILE A 124 -7.31 2.49 -9.85
CA ILE A 124 -7.10 3.92 -10.14
C ILE A 124 -5.93 4.10 -11.12
N SER A 125 -4.87 3.31 -10.95
CA SER A 125 -3.67 3.38 -11.78
C SER A 125 -3.90 2.93 -13.24
N LEU A 126 -4.85 2.01 -13.48
CA LEU A 126 -5.21 1.49 -14.80
C LEU A 126 -6.07 2.48 -15.62
N ASN A 127 -6.74 3.42 -14.97
CA ASN A 127 -7.52 4.44 -15.67
C ASN A 127 -6.66 5.51 -16.37
N ARG A 128 -5.33 5.46 -16.20
CA ARG A 128 -4.38 6.46 -16.69
C ARG A 128 -4.16 6.44 -18.20
N ASP A 129 -4.41 5.32 -18.88
CA ASP A 129 -4.26 5.21 -20.34
C ASP A 129 -5.18 6.15 -21.12
N LYS A 130 -6.00 6.96 -20.41
CA LYS A 130 -6.88 8.00 -20.93
C LYS A 130 -6.28 9.41 -20.90
N PHE A 131 -5.14 9.64 -20.25
CA PHE A 131 -4.61 10.99 -20.01
C PHE A 131 -3.48 11.43 -20.96
N ASP A 132 -3.42 10.87 -22.17
CA ASP A 132 -2.60 11.46 -23.26
C ASP A 132 -3.04 12.89 -23.58
N ARG A 133 -4.28 13.24 -23.21
CA ARG A 133 -4.83 14.59 -23.28
C ARG A 133 -5.63 14.89 -22.02
N VAL A 134 -5.22 15.92 -21.28
CA VAL A 134 -5.86 16.32 -19.99
C VAL A 134 -6.80 17.51 -20.12
N SER A 135 -6.85 18.13 -21.29
CA SER A 135 -7.49 19.42 -21.50
C SER A 135 -8.03 19.62 -22.91
N TYR A 136 -8.91 20.62 -23.04
CA TYR A 136 -9.53 21.06 -24.28
C TYR A 136 -9.62 22.58 -24.36
N LEU A 137 -9.70 23.11 -25.58
CA LEU A 137 -9.85 24.55 -25.79
C LEU A 137 -11.26 24.99 -25.40
N PRO A 138 -11.41 26.07 -24.62
CA PRO A 138 -12.72 26.62 -24.32
C PRO A 138 -13.42 27.06 -25.61
N ALA A 139 -14.73 26.86 -25.69
CA ALA A 139 -15.52 27.38 -26.81
C ALA A 139 -15.35 28.91 -26.89
N ARG A 140 -15.05 29.44 -28.07
CA ARG A 140 -14.99 30.90 -28.29
C ARG A 140 -16.36 31.48 -27.95
N ARG A 141 -16.43 32.29 -26.90
CA ARG A 141 -17.62 33.11 -26.63
C ARG A 141 -17.71 34.15 -27.75
N GLY A 142 -18.65 33.95 -28.67
CA GLY A 142 -19.07 34.96 -29.65
C GLY A 142 -19.96 36.01 -29.01
#